data_AF-A0A3N5YKG6-F1
#
_entry.id   AF-A0A3N5YKG6-F1
#
_cell.length_a   1.000
_cell.length_b   1.000
_cell.length_c   1.000
_cell.angle_alpha   90.00
_cell.angle_beta   90.00
_cell.angle_gamma   90.00
#
_symmetry.space_group_name_H-M   'P 1'
#
loop_
_entity.id
_entity.type
_entity.pdbx_description
1 polymer ?
#
loop_
_entity_poly.entity_id
_entity_poly.type
_entity_poly.pdbx_seq_one_letter_code
_entity_poly.pdbx_strand_id
1 'polypeptide(L)'
;MKKNHFISGEWNVTCDVCSKKIKAHEARQRWDGFIVCPDDMEQRHPQDFVKAQTDKISVPFQRPIPTYIFVDVPYICTIDGVTGVVGYAVAGCSIVGNA
;
A
#
# COMPACT_ATOMS: atom_id res chain seq x y z
N MET A 1 11.37 51.77 -24.73
CA MET A 1 11.35 51.28 -23.34
C MET A 1 10.76 52.36 -22.44
N LYS A 2 9.70 52.05 -21.69
CA LYS A 2 9.06 53.01 -20.77
C LYS A 2 10.08 53.35 -19.67
N LYS A 3 10.38 54.64 -19.51
CA LYS A 3 11.35 55.15 -18.53
C LYS A 3 10.84 54.83 -17.12
N ASN A 4 11.75 54.50 -16.20
CA ASN A 4 11.42 54.31 -14.79
C ASN A 4 10.65 55.54 -14.30
N HIS A 5 9.46 55.33 -13.74
CA HIS A 5 8.68 56.40 -13.11
C HIS A 5 8.76 56.23 -11.60
N PHE A 6 8.80 57.34 -10.88
CA PHE A 6 8.83 57.35 -9.42
C PHE A 6 7.40 57.33 -8.87
N ILE A 7 7.18 56.49 -7.87
CA ILE A 7 5.96 56.47 -7.05
C ILE A 7 6.46 56.54 -5.61
N SER A 8 5.92 57.49 -4.82
CA SER A 8 6.33 57.69 -3.44
C SER A 8 6.01 56.44 -2.60
N GLY A 9 6.98 55.96 -1.83
CA GLY A 9 6.84 54.75 -1.01
C GLY A 9 7.05 53.43 -1.75
N GLU A 10 7.26 53.45 -3.07
CA GLU A 10 7.48 52.23 -3.86
C GLU A 10 8.88 52.18 -4.48
N TRP A 11 9.43 50.98 -4.55
CA TRP A 11 10.67 50.68 -5.25
C TRP A 11 10.41 49.78 -6.45
N ASN A 12 11.44 49.64 -7.29
CA ASN A 12 11.40 48.73 -8.41
C ASN A 12 11.86 47.35 -7.97
N VAL A 13 11.17 46.32 -8.42
CA VAL A 13 11.51 44.90 -8.21
C VAL A 13 11.66 44.26 -9.59
N THR A 14 12.51 43.25 -9.70
CA THR A 14 12.66 42.47 -10.93
C THR A 14 11.89 41.17 -10.76
N CYS A 15 11.07 40.79 -11.75
CA CYS A 15 10.39 39.49 -11.74
C CYS A 15 11.43 38.36 -11.89
N ASP A 16 11.37 37.34 -11.04
CA ASP A 16 12.31 36.21 -11.06
C ASP A 16 12.15 35.30 -12.31
N VAL A 17 11.00 35.39 -13.01
CA VAL A 17 10.68 34.56 -14.18
C VAL A 17 11.01 35.30 -15.49
N CYS A 18 10.30 36.37 -15.81
CA CYS A 18 10.50 37.12 -17.07
C CYS A 18 11.59 38.19 -17.01
N SER A 19 12.22 38.43 -15.85
CA SER A 19 13.23 39.49 -15.65
C SER A 19 12.74 40.93 -15.94
N LYS A 20 11.44 41.14 -16.09
CA LYS A 20 10.83 42.46 -16.26
C LYS A 20 10.92 43.24 -14.95
N LYS A 21 11.27 44.52 -15.04
CA LYS A 21 11.18 45.45 -13.91
C LYS A 21 9.73 45.86 -13.68
N ILE A 22 9.23 45.60 -12.47
CA ILE A 22 7.88 45.91 -12.00
C ILE A 22 7.95 46.78 -10.74
N LYS A 23 6.81 47.33 -10.32
CA LYS A 23 6.72 48.05 -9.04
C LYS A 23 6.40 47.10 -7.89
N ALA A 24 6.82 47.48 -6.68
CA ALA A 24 6.61 46.67 -5.48
C ALA A 24 5.13 46.34 -5.23
N HIS A 25 4.19 47.22 -5.59
CA HIS A 25 2.76 46.97 -5.43
C HIS A 25 2.18 45.95 -6.44
N GLU A 26 2.81 45.79 -7.60
CA GLU A 26 2.40 44.83 -8.63
C GLU A 26 2.98 43.44 -8.36
N ALA A 27 4.06 43.38 -7.58
CA ALA A 27 4.76 42.15 -7.26
C ALA A 27 3.90 41.23 -6.39
N ARG A 28 3.88 39.94 -6.72
CA ARG A 28 3.18 38.90 -5.95
C ARG A 28 4.17 37.81 -5.56
N GLN A 29 3.98 37.25 -4.38
CA GLN A 29 4.75 36.09 -3.94
C GLN A 29 4.04 34.82 -4.41
N ARG A 30 4.71 34.03 -5.23
CA ARG A 30 4.22 32.75 -5.75
C ARG A 30 4.45 31.63 -4.72
N TRP A 31 3.75 30.52 -4.89
CA TRP A 31 3.75 29.37 -3.98
C TRP A 31 5.12 28.71 -3.76
N ASP A 32 6.08 28.95 -4.66
CA ASP A 32 7.47 28.49 -4.59
C ASP A 32 8.40 29.49 -3.88
N GLY A 33 7.88 30.66 -3.49
CA GLY A 33 8.62 31.71 -2.81
C GLY A 33 9.19 32.79 -3.75
N PHE A 34 9.00 32.66 -5.07
CA PHE A 34 9.47 33.65 -6.03
C PHE A 34 8.60 34.90 -6.06
N ILE A 35 9.22 36.02 -6.41
CA ILE A 35 8.54 37.31 -6.58
C ILE A 35 8.29 37.50 -8.08
N VAL A 36 7.01 37.40 -8.45
CA VAL A 36 6.58 37.37 -9.84
C VAL A 36 5.72 38.58 -10.20
N CYS A 37 5.70 38.93 -11.48
CA CYS A 37 4.74 39.90 -12.00
C CYS A 37 3.33 39.28 -12.07
N PRO A 38 2.27 40.08 -12.24
CA PRO A 38 0.91 39.57 -12.36
C PRO A 38 0.72 38.61 -13.54
N ASP A 39 1.50 38.77 -14.61
CA ASP A 39 1.41 37.94 -15.83
C ASP A 39 1.98 36.52 -15.59
N ASP A 40 3.04 36.39 -14.79
CA ASP A 40 3.70 35.13 -14.45
C ASP A 40 3.13 34.48 -13.15
N MET A 41 2.01 35.02 -12.64
CA MET A 41 1.39 34.52 -11.41
C MET A 41 0.57 33.27 -11.69
N GLU A 42 1.15 32.12 -11.36
CA GLU A 42 0.48 30.83 -11.45
C GLU A 42 -0.20 30.45 -10.12
N GLN A 43 -1.48 30.07 -10.21
CA GLN A 43 -2.22 29.53 -9.08
C GLN A 43 -1.87 28.05 -8.90
N ARG A 44 -1.44 27.67 -7.70
CA ARG A 44 -1.21 26.26 -7.38
C ARG A 44 -2.52 25.56 -7.06
N HIS A 45 -2.63 24.29 -7.42
CA HIS A 45 -3.79 23.47 -7.05
C HIS A 45 -3.79 23.25 -5.52
N PRO A 46 -4.92 23.46 -4.82
CA PRO A 46 -4.99 23.36 -3.37
C PRO A 46 -4.72 21.94 -2.83
N GLN A 47 -4.86 20.92 -3.68
CA GLN A 47 -4.67 19.52 -3.28
C GLN A 47 -3.19 19.06 -3.28
N ASP A 48 -2.25 19.87 -3.78
CA ASP A 48 -0.83 19.49 -3.87
C ASP A 48 -0.17 19.21 -2.50
N PHE A 49 -0.74 19.76 -1.42
CA PHE A 49 -0.23 19.58 -0.06
C PHE A 49 -1.00 18.52 0.74
N VAL A 50 -1.94 17.80 0.12
CA VAL A 50 -2.69 16.74 0.82
C VAL A 50 -1.74 15.59 1.15
N LYS A 51 -1.53 15.39 2.44
CA LYS A 51 -0.79 14.23 2.96
C LYS A 51 -1.76 13.05 3.03
N ALA A 52 -1.41 11.96 2.34
CA ALA A 52 -2.16 10.72 2.47
C ALA A 52 -2.08 10.22 3.92
N GLN A 53 -3.23 9.89 4.50
CA GLN A 53 -3.28 9.20 5.78
C GLN A 53 -3.06 7.71 5.55
N THR A 54 -2.17 7.10 6.33
CA THR A 54 -1.97 5.66 6.26
C THR A 54 -3.15 4.97 6.93
N ASP A 55 -3.83 4.10 6.18
CA ASP A 55 -4.97 3.38 6.69
C ASP A 55 -4.55 2.20 7.59
N LYS A 56 -5.36 1.88 8.59
CA LYS A 56 -5.11 0.72 9.47
C LYS A 56 -5.78 -0.51 8.85
N ILE A 57 -5.01 -1.25 8.06
CA ILE A 57 -5.49 -2.44 7.33
C ILE A 57 -5.59 -3.68 8.23
N SER A 58 -5.21 -3.60 9.52
CA SER A 58 -5.22 -4.75 10.41
C SER A 58 -6.62 -5.07 10.96
N VAL A 59 -6.99 -6.35 10.91
CA VAL A 59 -8.20 -6.88 11.53
C VAL A 59 -8.00 -7.11 13.03
N PRO A 60 -9.02 -6.91 13.89
CA PRO A 60 -8.89 -7.05 15.34
C PRO A 60 -8.66 -8.50 15.80
N PHE A 61 -9.16 -9.48 15.05
CA PHE A 61 -8.90 -10.89 15.29
C PHE A 61 -8.94 -11.67 13.96
N GLN A 62 -8.18 -12.76 13.89
CA GLN A 62 -8.17 -13.69 12.77
C GLN A 62 -8.36 -15.12 13.29
N ARG A 63 -9.07 -15.95 12.53
CA ARG A 63 -9.22 -17.39 12.81
C ARG A 63 -8.48 -18.20 11.74
N PRO A 64 -7.14 -18.37 11.84
CA PRO A 64 -6.38 -19.15 10.88
C PRO A 64 -6.78 -20.62 10.93
N ILE A 65 -6.64 -21.31 9.80
CA ILE A 65 -6.90 -22.75 9.69
C ILE A 65 -5.80 -23.49 10.47
N PRO A 66 -6.14 -24.44 11.37
CA PRO A 66 -5.14 -25.23 12.09
C PRO A 66 -4.41 -26.18 11.14
N THR A 67 -3.19 -26.59 11.53
CA THR A 67 -2.42 -27.58 10.77
C THR A 67 -3.13 -28.92 10.75
N TYR A 68 -3.19 -29.56 9.58
CA TYR A 68 -3.73 -30.91 9.46
C TYR A 68 -2.83 -31.92 10.19
N ILE A 69 -3.45 -32.76 11.00
CA ILE A 69 -2.83 -33.95 11.60
C ILE A 69 -3.40 -35.17 10.89
N PHE A 70 -2.52 -35.94 10.26
CA PHE A 70 -2.86 -37.22 9.64
C PHE A 70 -2.58 -38.32 10.65
N VAL A 71 -3.56 -39.21 10.86
CA VAL A 71 -3.38 -40.41 11.68
C VAL A 71 -3.13 -41.56 10.72
N ASP A 72 -1.96 -42.18 10.80
CA ASP A 72 -1.73 -43.46 10.15
C ASP A 72 -2.61 -44.50 10.85
N VAL A 73 -3.53 -45.11 10.11
CA VAL A 73 -4.34 -46.22 10.62
C VAL A 73 -3.51 -47.49 10.48
N PRO A 74 -2.98 -48.07 11.58
CA PRO A 74 -2.38 -49.39 11.48
C PRO A 74 -3.52 -50.36 11.19
N TYR A 75 -3.48 -51.02 10.04
CA TYR A 75 -4.26 -52.22 9.79
C TYR A 75 -3.70 -53.32 10.69
N ILE A 76 -3.99 -53.23 11.99
CA ILE A 76 -3.73 -54.32 12.91
C ILE A 76 -4.61 -55.49 12.47
N CYS A 77 -4.04 -56.68 12.40
CA CYS A 77 -4.81 -57.88 12.22
C CYS A 77 -5.68 -58.07 13.48
N THR A 78 -6.94 -57.66 13.42
CA THR A 78 -7.91 -57.91 14.49
C THR A 78 -8.16 -59.41 14.59
N ILE A 79 -8.54 -59.90 15.77
CA ILE A 79 -8.80 -61.34 15.99
C ILE A 79 -9.82 -61.86 14.95
N ASP A 80 -10.81 -61.05 14.59
CA ASP A 80 -11.83 -61.40 13.59
C ASP A 80 -11.31 -61.37 12.14
N GLY A 81 -10.26 -60.59 11.87
CA GLY A 81 -9.63 -60.49 10.55
C GLY A 81 -8.55 -61.54 10.30
N VAL A 82 -8.06 -62.19 11.36
CA VAL A 82 -7.08 -63.28 11.33
C VAL A 82 -7.81 -64.61 11.12
N THR A 83 -8.34 -64.81 9.91
CA THR A 83 -9.04 -66.05 9.57
C THR A 83 -8.57 -66.62 8.25
N GLY A 84 -8.76 -67.93 8.06
CA GLY A 84 -8.54 -68.60 6.78
C GLY A 84 -9.77 -68.56 5.85
N VAL A 85 -10.84 -67.86 6.23
CA VAL A 85 -12.10 -67.84 5.46
C VAL A 85 -12.04 -66.77 4.38
N VAL A 86 -12.07 -67.21 3.11
CA VAL A 86 -12.06 -66.32 1.95
C VAL A 86 -13.26 -65.37 2.00
N GLY A 87 -13.01 -64.06 1.89
CA GLY A 87 -14.03 -63.01 1.94
C GLY A 87 -14.28 -62.41 3.33
N TYR A 88 -13.83 -63.06 4.42
CA TYR A 88 -13.88 -62.52 5.78
C TYR A 88 -12.52 -62.05 6.30
N ALA A 89 -11.43 -62.67 5.83
CA ALA A 89 -10.08 -62.29 6.24
C ALA A 89 -9.67 -60.91 5.71
N VAL A 90 -8.97 -60.13 6.55
CA VAL A 90 -8.33 -58.88 6.10
C VAL A 90 -7.12 -59.24 5.24
N ALA A 91 -6.98 -58.58 4.08
CA ALA A 91 -5.88 -58.84 3.15
C ALA A 91 -4.51 -58.63 3.85
N GLY A 92 -3.67 -59.66 3.84
CA GLY A 92 -2.38 -59.67 4.54
C GLY A 92 -2.41 -60.23 5.97
N CYS A 93 -3.59 -60.50 6.53
CA CYS A 93 -3.79 -61.08 7.87
C CYS A 93 -4.32 -62.51 7.85
N SER A 94 -4.54 -63.10 6.68
CA SER A 94 -5.06 -64.47 6.54
C SER A 94 -4.03 -65.50 6.99
N ILE A 95 -4.37 -66.30 7.99
CA ILE A 95 -3.58 -67.47 8.40
C ILE A 95 -4.34 -68.76 8.02
N VAL A 96 -3.64 -69.71 7.41
CA VAL A 96 -4.19 -71.03 7.05
C VAL A 96 -3.56 -72.07 7.98
N GLY A 97 -4.35 -72.56 8.93
CA GLY A 97 -3.96 -73.63 9.86
C GLY A 97 -3.01 -73.17 10.98
N ASN A 98 -3.44 -73.32 12.22
CA ASN A 98 -2.51 -73.50 13.34
C ASN A 98 -2.18 -75.01 13.36
N ALA A 99 -0.92 -75.38 13.54
CA ALA A 99 -0.45 -76.77 13.51
C ALA A 99 -1.23 -77.70 14.46
#